data_AF-A0A962S992-F1
#
_entry.id   AF-A0A962S992-F1
#
_cell.length_a   1.000
_cell.length_b   1.000
_cell.length_c   1.000
_cell.angle_alpha   90.00
_cell.angle_beta   90.00
_cell.angle_gamma   90.00
#
_symmetry.space_group_name_H-M   'P 1'
#
loop_
_entity.id
_entity.type
_entity.pdbx_description
1 polymer ?
#
loop_
_entity_poly.entity_id
_entity_poly.type
_entity_poly.pdbx_seq_one_letter_code
_entity_poly.pdbx_strand_id
1 'polypeptide(L)'
;LPRGRGAAPIQRAIEAGDSETGVTIMQMAKGLDTGDMLLKLATPIGENTTAQALHDELAALGSRGLLQVLPELCAGRLQGEPQDDSQACYARKIDKQDALIDWHQPASVIHRRICAFNPFPIAFTHWGDKVLRIWASRLCSESTTAAPGTVVLAGQGEIRVATGDGLLSLLELQLPGKKPLSAREFLNGRQLLGETLGQ
;
A
#
# COMPACT_ATOMS: atom_id res chain seq x y z
N LEU A 1 16.24 -7.36 -1.68
CA LEU A 1 16.50 -8.65 -2.35
C LEU A 1 17.14 -9.62 -1.36
N PRO A 2 16.89 -10.94 -1.47
CA PRO A 2 16.14 -11.63 -2.55
C PRO A 2 14.62 -11.48 -2.50
N ARG A 3 14.05 -11.01 -1.37
CA ARG A 3 12.63 -10.63 -1.30
C ARG A 3 12.32 -9.46 -2.23
N GLY A 4 11.13 -9.47 -2.84
CA GLY A 4 10.57 -8.37 -3.62
C GLY A 4 11.07 -8.27 -5.07
N ARG A 5 11.56 -9.35 -5.69
CA ARG A 5 11.94 -9.34 -7.11
C ARG A 5 10.76 -8.92 -7.99
N GLY A 6 10.98 -8.15 -9.04
CA GLY A 6 9.98 -7.85 -10.06
C GLY A 6 9.41 -6.43 -10.00
N ALA A 7 8.12 -6.31 -10.34
CA ALA A 7 7.58 -5.09 -10.91
C ALA A 7 7.00 -4.07 -9.91
N ALA A 8 6.57 -4.49 -8.72
CA ALA A 8 5.89 -3.60 -7.76
C ALA A 8 6.33 -3.81 -6.30
N PRO A 9 7.65 -3.82 -5.98
CA PRO A 9 8.14 -4.14 -4.64
C PRO A 9 7.60 -3.20 -3.54
N ILE A 10 7.40 -1.92 -3.85
CA ILE A 10 6.95 -0.90 -2.88
C ILE A 10 5.53 -1.21 -2.42
N GLN A 11 4.60 -1.35 -3.36
CA GLN A 11 3.19 -1.62 -3.05
C GLN A 11 3.03 -2.97 -2.36
N ARG A 12 3.74 -3.99 -2.83
CA ARG A 12 3.61 -5.35 -2.28
C ARG A 12 4.19 -5.47 -0.87
N ALA A 13 5.23 -4.72 -0.53
CA ALA A 13 5.76 -4.67 0.84
C ALA A 13 4.72 -4.09 1.82
N ILE A 14 4.09 -2.96 1.47
CA ILE A 14 3.03 -2.35 2.29
C ILE A 14 1.82 -3.30 2.38
N GLU A 15 1.37 -3.87 1.26
CA GLU A 15 0.21 -4.77 1.23
C GLU A 15 0.42 -6.02 2.11
N ALA A 16 1.61 -6.61 2.05
CA ALA A 16 1.99 -7.76 2.87
C ALA A 16 2.06 -7.45 4.38
N GLY A 17 2.20 -6.17 4.75
CA GLY A 17 2.40 -5.74 6.12
C GLY A 17 3.83 -5.94 6.62
N ASP A 18 4.80 -5.86 5.72
CA ASP A 18 6.22 -5.85 6.10
C ASP A 18 6.48 -4.61 6.98
N SER A 19 7.24 -4.76 8.07
CA SER A 19 7.60 -3.66 8.98
C SER A 19 8.80 -2.85 8.49
N GLU A 20 9.55 -3.40 7.54
CA GLU A 20 10.72 -2.79 6.93
C GLU A 20 10.80 -3.15 5.44
N THR A 21 11.43 -2.27 4.66
CA THR A 21 11.82 -2.55 3.28
C THR A 21 13.13 -1.83 3.00
N GLY A 22 13.55 -1.76 1.74
CA GLY A 22 14.79 -1.07 1.42
C GLY A 22 15.12 -1.00 -0.06
N VAL A 23 16.32 -0.48 -0.31
CA VAL A 23 16.96 -0.49 -1.63
C VAL A 23 18.07 -1.55 -1.61
N THR A 24 18.12 -2.36 -2.65
CA THR A 24 19.27 -3.21 -2.94
C THR A 24 19.91 -2.75 -4.23
N ILE A 25 21.19 -2.38 -4.17
CA ILE A 25 22.02 -2.17 -5.36
C ILE A 25 22.63 -3.52 -5.68
N MET A 26 22.45 -4.00 -6.90
CA MET A 26 22.93 -5.31 -7.35
C MET A 26 23.58 -5.21 -8.71
N GLN A 27 24.45 -6.18 -9.02
CA GLN A 27 24.90 -6.41 -10.37
C GLN A 27 23.75 -6.98 -11.21
N MET A 28 23.60 -6.55 -12.46
CA MET A 28 22.60 -7.14 -13.35
C MET A 28 23.03 -8.56 -13.77
N ALA A 29 22.07 -9.49 -13.80
CA ALA A 29 22.24 -10.84 -14.30
C ALA A 29 21.14 -11.17 -15.34
N LYS A 30 21.21 -12.35 -15.96
CA LYS A 30 20.24 -12.77 -17.00
C LYS A 30 18.82 -12.91 -16.47
N GLY A 31 18.65 -13.36 -15.22
CA GLY A 31 17.35 -13.48 -14.58
C GLY A 31 16.87 -12.14 -14.00
N LEU A 32 15.55 -11.94 -13.97
CA LEU A 32 14.91 -10.74 -13.41
C LEU A 32 15.25 -10.59 -11.92
N ASP A 33 16.01 -9.54 -11.60
CA ASP A 33 16.45 -9.19 -10.25
C ASP A 33 17.21 -10.30 -9.50
N THR A 34 18.02 -11.09 -10.23
CA THR A 34 18.73 -12.27 -9.70
C THR A 34 20.21 -12.06 -9.40
N GLY A 35 20.80 -10.94 -9.81
CA GLY A 35 22.25 -10.77 -9.69
C GLY A 35 22.73 -10.44 -8.28
N ASP A 36 24.05 -10.55 -8.09
CA ASP A 36 24.68 -10.45 -6.78
C ASP A 36 24.48 -9.07 -6.16
N MET A 37 24.19 -9.04 -4.86
CA MET A 37 23.84 -7.84 -4.10
C MET A 37 25.12 -7.13 -3.64
N LEU A 38 25.25 -5.85 -3.96
CA LEU A 38 26.42 -5.02 -3.66
C LEU A 38 26.23 -4.19 -2.39
N LEU A 39 25.02 -3.68 -2.17
CA LEU A 39 24.66 -2.89 -0.99
C LEU A 39 23.17 -3.06 -0.69
N LYS A 40 22.84 -3.18 0.60
CA LYS A 40 21.46 -3.15 1.11
C LYS A 40 21.32 -1.97 2.07
N LEU A 41 20.25 -1.21 1.90
CA LEU A 41 19.87 -0.12 2.80
C LEU A 41 18.40 -0.32 3.18
N ALA A 42 18.08 -0.21 4.47
CA ALA A 42 16.73 -0.44 4.98
C ALA A 42 16.05 0.85 5.47
N THR A 43 14.72 0.84 5.45
CA THR A 43 13.86 1.91 6.01
C THR A 43 12.57 1.29 6.57
N PRO A 44 12.03 1.79 7.69
CA PRO A 44 10.80 1.25 8.27
C PRO A 44 9.56 1.57 7.42
N ILE A 45 8.56 0.70 7.50
CA ILE A 45 7.21 0.96 6.99
C ILE A 45 6.32 1.21 8.21
N GLY A 46 5.82 2.44 8.35
CA GLY A 46 4.87 2.81 9.40
C GLY A 46 3.43 2.43 9.04
N GLU A 47 2.55 2.44 10.05
CA GLU A 47 1.13 2.08 9.89
C GLU A 47 0.45 2.84 8.74
N ASN A 48 0.73 4.14 8.64
CA ASN A 48 0.11 5.03 7.66
C ASN A 48 1.02 5.35 6.45
N THR A 49 2.11 4.61 6.27
CA THR A 49 3.04 4.81 5.14
C THR A 49 2.35 4.44 3.83
N THR A 50 2.15 5.42 2.96
CA THR A 50 1.61 5.20 1.60
C THR A 50 2.71 4.80 0.62
N ALA A 51 2.33 4.20 -0.51
CA ALA A 51 3.30 3.87 -1.55
C ALA A 51 4.00 5.10 -2.13
N GLN A 52 3.34 6.26 -2.23
CA GLN A 52 4.01 7.51 -2.62
C GLN A 52 5.10 7.91 -1.62
N ALA A 53 4.76 7.95 -0.32
CA ALA A 53 5.71 8.36 0.70
C ALA A 53 6.90 7.39 0.78
N LEU A 54 6.64 6.09 0.68
CA LEU A 54 7.69 5.08 0.68
C LEU A 54 8.55 5.15 -0.58
N HIS A 55 7.96 5.42 -1.75
CA HIS A 55 8.70 5.64 -2.98
C HIS A 55 9.70 6.80 -2.85
N ASP A 56 9.27 7.92 -2.31
CA ASP A 56 10.13 9.11 -2.20
C ASP A 56 11.28 8.89 -1.21
N GLU A 57 11.01 8.20 -0.09
CA GLU A 57 12.05 7.78 0.85
C GLU A 57 13.05 6.81 0.21
N LEU A 58 12.57 5.80 -0.52
CA LEU A 58 13.42 4.83 -1.20
C LEU A 58 14.23 5.47 -2.34
N ALA A 59 13.68 6.45 -3.06
CA ALA A 59 14.40 7.20 -4.08
C ALA A 59 15.59 7.98 -3.47
N ALA A 60 15.38 8.64 -2.33
CA ALA A 60 16.44 9.31 -1.59
C ALA A 60 17.48 8.31 -1.06
N LEU A 61 17.03 7.18 -0.49
CA LEU A 61 17.89 6.12 0.03
C LEU A 61 18.76 5.50 -1.06
N GLY A 62 18.17 5.21 -2.22
CA GLY A 62 18.85 4.64 -3.37
C GLY A 62 19.90 5.58 -3.97
N SER A 63 19.59 6.88 -4.07
CA SER A 63 20.56 7.91 -4.47
C SER A 63 21.80 7.91 -3.57
N ARG A 64 21.60 7.91 -2.25
CA ARG A 64 22.70 7.81 -1.28
C ARG A 64 23.50 6.52 -1.46
N GLY A 65 22.82 5.39 -1.61
CA GLY A 65 23.46 4.10 -1.81
C GLY A 65 24.34 4.06 -3.08
N LEU A 66 23.87 4.64 -4.18
CA LEU A 66 24.64 4.66 -5.43
C LEU A 66 25.93 5.46 -5.29
N LEU A 67 25.87 6.61 -4.63
CA LEU A 67 27.06 7.43 -4.36
C LEU A 67 28.08 6.72 -3.47
N GLN A 68 27.64 5.79 -2.61
CA GLN A 68 28.51 4.93 -1.82
C GLN A 68 29.11 3.79 -2.66
N VAL A 69 28.32 3.14 -3.52
CA VAL A 69 28.73 1.96 -4.28
C VAL A 69 29.67 2.29 -5.43
N LEU A 70 29.41 3.37 -6.19
CA LEU A 70 30.13 3.66 -7.44
C LEU A 70 31.65 3.78 -7.28
N PRO A 71 32.21 4.51 -6.27
CA PRO A 71 33.66 4.61 -6.12
C PRO A 71 34.33 3.27 -5.83
N GLU A 72 33.72 2.44 -4.99
CA GLU A 72 34.24 1.12 -4.64
C GLU A 72 34.15 0.14 -5.81
N LEU A 73 33.11 0.27 -6.63
CA LEU A 73 32.93 -0.53 -7.84
C LEU A 73 34.00 -0.17 -8.89
N CYS A 74 34.22 1.13 -9.13
CA CYS A 74 35.26 1.61 -10.06
C CYS A 74 36.68 1.20 -9.64
N ALA A 75 36.92 1.07 -8.34
CA ALA A 75 38.19 0.62 -7.81
C ALA A 75 38.34 -0.92 -7.77
N GLY A 76 37.34 -1.68 -8.19
CA GLY A 76 37.35 -3.15 -8.15
C GLY A 76 37.35 -3.73 -6.73
N ARG A 77 36.88 -2.98 -5.73
CA ARG A 77 36.90 -3.39 -4.31
C ARG A 77 35.59 -4.00 -3.82
N LEU A 78 34.50 -3.87 -4.59
CA LEU A 78 33.22 -4.48 -4.25
C LEU A 78 33.15 -5.93 -4.70
N GLN A 79 32.71 -6.80 -3.80
CA GLN A 79 32.31 -8.16 -4.09
C GLN A 79 30.81 -8.30 -3.82
N GLY A 80 30.06 -8.84 -4.79
CA GLY A 80 28.63 -9.08 -4.63
C GLY A 80 28.35 -10.31 -3.78
N GLU A 81 27.30 -10.22 -2.95
CA GLU A 81 26.72 -11.33 -2.21
C GLU A 81 25.70 -12.06 -3.11
N PRO A 82 25.90 -13.34 -3.46
CA PRO A 82 24.92 -14.10 -4.21
C PRO A 82 23.58 -14.16 -3.48
N GLN A 83 22.48 -14.11 -4.24
CA GLN A 83 21.15 -14.21 -3.67
C GLN A 83 20.81 -15.67 -3.29
N ASP A 84 20.17 -15.86 -2.13
CA ASP A 84 19.54 -17.13 -1.76
C ASP A 84 18.13 -17.22 -2.38
N ASP A 85 17.99 -18.04 -3.42
CA ASP A 85 16.71 -18.21 -4.13
C ASP A 85 15.60 -18.81 -3.25
N SER A 86 15.93 -19.52 -2.16
CA SER A 86 14.92 -20.05 -1.25
C SER A 86 14.20 -18.96 -0.45
N GLN A 87 14.79 -17.76 -0.38
CA GLN A 87 14.26 -16.57 0.28
C GLN A 87 13.61 -15.58 -0.70
N ALA A 88 13.60 -15.89 -2.00
CA ALA A 88 13.05 -15.02 -3.02
C ALA A 88 11.52 -15.03 -2.99
N CYS A 89 10.94 -13.83 -3.12
CA CYS A 89 9.52 -13.66 -3.40
C CYS A 89 9.33 -12.63 -4.51
N TYR A 90 8.30 -12.81 -5.33
CA TYR A 90 8.05 -11.97 -6.50
C TYR A 90 6.95 -10.94 -6.23
N ALA A 91 7.31 -9.67 -6.36
CA ALA A 91 6.40 -8.55 -6.36
C ALA A 91 5.76 -8.39 -7.75
N ARG A 92 4.69 -9.16 -8.00
CA ARG A 92 3.96 -9.08 -9.28
C ARG A 92 3.41 -7.67 -9.50
N LYS A 93 3.29 -7.29 -10.78
CA LYS A 93 2.69 -6.03 -11.22
C LYS A 93 1.30 -5.83 -10.58
N ILE A 94 0.95 -4.57 -10.33
CA ILE A 94 -0.37 -4.17 -9.82
C ILE A 94 -1.31 -4.00 -10.99
N ASP A 95 -2.45 -4.69 -10.94
CA ASP A 95 -3.56 -4.48 -11.87
C ASP A 95 -4.66 -3.64 -11.22
N LYS A 96 -5.49 -2.97 -12.03
CA LYS A 96 -6.58 -2.14 -11.49
C LYS A 96 -7.52 -2.95 -10.58
N GLN A 97 -7.80 -4.21 -10.94
CA GLN A 97 -8.68 -5.08 -10.16
C GLN A 97 -8.09 -5.42 -8.79
N ASP A 98 -6.76 -5.38 -8.63
CA ASP A 98 -6.12 -5.60 -7.33
C ASP A 98 -6.55 -4.55 -6.31
N ALA A 99 -7.04 -3.38 -6.74
CA ALA A 99 -7.43 -2.30 -5.84
C ALA A 99 -8.92 -2.29 -5.48
N LEU A 100 -9.71 -3.26 -5.96
CA LEU A 100 -11.06 -3.46 -5.43
C LEU A 100 -10.96 -3.89 -3.96
N ILE A 101 -11.70 -3.19 -3.10
CA ILE A 101 -11.81 -3.51 -1.68
C ILE A 101 -12.79 -4.66 -1.53
N ASP A 102 -12.30 -5.74 -0.91
CA ASP A 102 -13.13 -6.80 -0.37
C ASP A 102 -13.34 -6.53 1.12
N TRP A 103 -14.57 -6.13 1.47
CA TRP A 103 -14.91 -5.79 2.84
C TRP A 103 -14.92 -6.99 3.79
N HIS A 104 -14.92 -8.23 3.29
CA HIS A 104 -14.82 -9.44 4.12
C HIS A 104 -13.41 -9.66 4.68
N GLN A 105 -12.42 -8.87 4.26
CA GLN A 105 -11.10 -8.90 4.85
C GLN A 105 -11.06 -8.12 6.18
N PRO A 106 -10.11 -8.43 7.09
CA PRO A 106 -9.89 -7.63 8.29
C PRO A 106 -9.60 -6.17 7.98
N ALA A 107 -10.02 -5.25 8.85
CA ALA A 107 -9.79 -3.81 8.69
C ALA A 107 -8.30 -3.48 8.48
N SER A 108 -7.40 -4.19 9.15
CA SER A 108 -5.94 -4.04 9.01
C SER A 108 -5.44 -4.36 7.60
N VAL A 109 -6.01 -5.38 6.95
CA VAL A 109 -5.64 -5.76 5.58
C VAL A 109 -6.15 -4.72 4.58
N ILE A 110 -7.41 -4.28 4.75
CA ILE A 110 -8.00 -3.26 3.88
C ILE A 110 -7.24 -1.92 4.01
N HIS A 111 -6.88 -1.53 5.23
CA HIS A 111 -6.09 -0.33 5.50
C HIS A 111 -4.74 -0.37 4.78
N ARG A 112 -3.98 -1.47 4.90
CA ARG A 112 -2.71 -1.64 4.18
C ARG A 112 -2.89 -1.55 2.67
N ARG A 113 -3.96 -2.12 2.11
CA ARG A 113 -4.27 -2.01 0.68
C ARG A 113 -4.57 -0.57 0.25
N ILE A 114 -5.29 0.20 1.07
CA ILE A 114 -5.52 1.64 0.83
C ILE A 114 -4.19 2.40 0.79
N CYS A 115 -3.29 2.16 1.74
CA CYS A 115 -1.96 2.79 1.76
C CYS A 115 -1.07 2.33 0.59
N ALA A 116 -1.05 1.02 0.30
CA ALA A 116 -0.25 0.41 -0.76
C ALA A 116 -0.63 0.90 -2.16
N PHE A 117 -1.90 1.25 -2.38
CA PHE A 117 -2.39 1.68 -3.70
C PHE A 117 -2.53 3.21 -3.82
N ASN A 118 -2.04 3.97 -2.84
CA ASN A 118 -1.99 5.43 -2.89
C ASN A 118 -0.60 5.90 -3.40
N PRO A 119 -0.52 6.54 -4.59
CA PRO A 119 -1.58 7.27 -5.30
C PRO A 119 -2.09 6.55 -6.56
N PHE A 120 -1.61 5.34 -6.83
CA PHE A 120 -2.03 4.53 -7.96
C PHE A 120 -2.11 3.05 -7.59
N PRO A 121 -3.18 2.33 -7.98
CA PRO A 121 -4.36 2.78 -8.74
C PRO A 121 -5.50 3.41 -7.90
N ILE A 122 -5.28 3.65 -6.61
CA ILE A 122 -6.25 4.00 -5.57
C ILE A 122 -7.23 2.86 -5.28
N ALA A 123 -7.30 2.45 -4.01
CA ALA A 123 -8.28 1.48 -3.54
C ALA A 123 -9.71 1.98 -3.79
N PHE A 124 -10.63 1.10 -4.20
CA PHE A 124 -12.00 1.50 -4.50
C PHE A 124 -13.00 0.41 -4.12
N THR A 125 -14.24 0.83 -3.92
CA THR A 125 -15.39 -0.04 -3.66
C THR A 125 -16.55 0.39 -4.55
N HIS A 126 -17.59 -0.44 -4.64
CA HIS A 126 -18.87 -0.04 -5.20
C HIS A 126 -19.79 0.55 -4.12
N TRP A 127 -20.59 1.54 -4.51
CA TRP A 127 -21.69 2.10 -3.74
C TRP A 127 -22.88 2.27 -4.69
N GLY A 128 -23.76 1.27 -4.74
CA GLY A 128 -24.74 1.13 -5.80
C GLY A 128 -24.06 1.04 -7.16
N ASP A 129 -24.49 1.86 -8.12
CA ASP A 129 -23.92 1.92 -9.48
C ASP A 129 -22.60 2.71 -9.59
N LYS A 130 -22.12 3.28 -8.48
CA LYS A 130 -20.96 4.19 -8.47
C LYS A 130 -19.71 3.49 -7.95
N VAL A 131 -18.58 3.79 -8.59
CA VAL A 131 -17.25 3.48 -8.04
C VAL A 131 -16.86 4.58 -7.05
N LEU A 132 -16.61 4.19 -5.80
CA LEU A 132 -16.14 5.08 -4.73
C LEU A 132 -14.68 4.75 -4.43
N ARG A 133 -13.79 5.70 -4.70
CA ARG A 133 -12.36 5.58 -4.36
C ARG A 133 -12.09 6.01 -2.93
N ILE A 134 -11.22 5.28 -2.25
CA ILE A 134 -10.82 5.50 -0.86
C ILE A 134 -9.34 5.87 -0.86
N TRP A 135 -9.02 7.09 -0.45
CA TRP A 135 -7.66 7.65 -0.49
C TRP A 135 -6.92 7.47 0.83
N ALA A 136 -7.65 7.58 1.94
CA ALA A 136 -7.09 7.47 3.27
C ALA A 136 -8.10 6.81 4.21
N SER A 137 -7.58 6.03 5.15
CA SER A 137 -8.36 5.37 6.20
C SER A 137 -7.59 5.33 7.51
N ARG A 138 -8.25 4.93 8.60
CA ARG A 138 -7.67 4.72 9.92
C ARG A 138 -8.28 3.48 10.55
N LEU A 139 -7.46 2.70 11.24
CA LEU A 139 -7.94 1.60 12.07
C LEU A 139 -8.73 2.13 13.27
N CYS A 140 -9.80 1.42 13.60
CA CYS A 140 -10.60 1.64 14.79
C CYS A 140 -10.33 0.52 15.79
N SER A 141 -10.40 0.82 17.08
CA SER A 141 -10.31 -0.19 18.15
C SER A 141 -11.66 -0.83 18.44
N GLU A 142 -12.74 -0.23 17.97
CA GLU A 142 -14.09 -0.73 18.16
C GLU A 142 -14.44 -1.87 17.19
N SER A 143 -15.27 -2.80 17.66
CA SER A 143 -15.83 -3.88 16.87
C SER A 143 -17.32 -3.65 16.58
N THR A 144 -17.86 -4.41 15.65
CA THR A 144 -19.28 -4.39 15.30
C THR A 144 -19.78 -5.78 14.95
N THR A 145 -21.09 -5.99 15.08
CA THR A 145 -21.78 -7.19 14.58
C THR A 145 -22.49 -6.95 13.25
N ALA A 146 -22.35 -5.74 12.68
CA ALA A 146 -22.89 -5.44 11.35
C ALA A 146 -22.16 -6.27 10.28
N ALA A 147 -22.86 -6.55 9.18
CA ALA A 147 -22.28 -7.30 8.07
C ALA A 147 -21.12 -6.51 7.42
N PRO A 148 -20.08 -7.18 6.90
CA PRO A 148 -19.01 -6.54 6.15
C PRO A 148 -19.54 -5.63 5.03
N GLY A 149 -18.97 -4.43 4.92
CA GLY A 149 -19.38 -3.40 3.97
C GLY A 149 -20.47 -2.45 4.48
N THR A 150 -21.15 -2.74 5.59
CA THR A 150 -22.16 -1.85 6.17
C THR A 150 -21.53 -0.59 6.76
N VAL A 151 -22.03 0.59 6.40
CA VAL A 151 -21.65 1.86 7.03
C VAL A 151 -22.37 1.99 8.38
N VAL A 152 -21.62 1.83 9.48
CA VAL A 152 -22.15 1.84 10.84
C VAL A 152 -22.17 3.23 11.48
N LEU A 153 -21.37 4.16 10.94
CA LEU A 153 -21.32 5.55 11.36
C LEU A 153 -21.10 6.45 10.16
N ALA A 154 -21.90 7.50 10.03
CA ALA A 154 -21.77 8.53 9.01
C ALA A 154 -22.24 9.86 9.61
N GLY A 155 -21.35 10.56 10.32
CA GLY A 155 -21.69 11.76 11.07
C GLY A 155 -20.50 12.34 11.80
N GLN A 156 -20.61 13.60 12.24
CA GLN A 156 -19.55 14.32 12.96
C GLN A 156 -18.19 14.39 12.21
N GLY A 157 -18.22 14.22 10.88
CA GLY A 157 -17.01 14.21 10.06
C GLY A 157 -16.32 12.85 9.94
N GLU A 158 -16.96 11.77 10.42
CA GLU A 158 -16.44 10.41 10.33
C GLU A 158 -17.36 9.51 9.51
N ILE A 159 -16.75 8.57 8.80
CA ILE A 159 -17.43 7.47 8.13
C ILE A 159 -16.75 6.19 8.60
N ARG A 160 -17.49 5.25 9.22
CA ARG A 160 -16.94 3.95 9.66
C ARG A 160 -17.69 2.82 8.99
N VAL A 161 -16.95 1.85 8.49
CA VAL A 161 -17.47 0.70 7.74
C VAL A 161 -17.10 -0.58 8.45
N ALA A 162 -18.07 -1.48 8.58
CA ALA A 162 -17.88 -2.84 9.04
C ALA A 162 -16.99 -3.62 8.08
N THR A 163 -16.06 -4.40 8.61
CA THR A 163 -15.18 -5.27 7.82
C THR A 163 -15.33 -6.71 8.28
N GLY A 164 -14.58 -7.65 7.70
CA GLY A 164 -14.55 -9.03 8.18
C GLY A 164 -14.07 -9.18 9.61
N ASP A 165 -13.24 -8.23 10.07
CA ASP A 165 -12.81 -8.13 11.46
C ASP A 165 -12.48 -6.67 11.82
N GLY A 166 -13.26 -6.11 12.75
CA GLY A 166 -13.15 -4.73 13.20
C GLY A 166 -13.84 -3.70 12.29
N LEU A 167 -13.66 -2.43 12.64
CA LEU A 167 -14.14 -1.26 11.89
C LEU A 167 -13.00 -0.56 11.17
N LEU A 168 -13.31 0.02 10.02
CA LEU A 168 -12.40 0.90 9.29
C LEU A 168 -13.00 2.29 9.14
N SER A 169 -12.29 3.32 9.61
CA SER A 169 -12.68 4.71 9.42
C SER A 169 -12.16 5.22 8.07
N LEU A 170 -13.04 5.74 7.24
CA LEU A 170 -12.72 6.35 5.95
C LEU A 170 -12.51 7.84 6.15
N LEU A 171 -11.33 8.32 5.76
CA LEU A 171 -10.93 9.71 6.01
C LEU A 171 -11.06 10.58 4.76
N GLU A 172 -10.79 10.01 3.60
CA GLU A 172 -10.82 10.72 2.32
C GLU A 172 -11.39 9.83 1.22
N LEU A 173 -12.40 10.33 0.52
CA LEU A 173 -13.19 9.59 -0.46
C LEU A 173 -13.36 10.39 -1.76
N GLN A 174 -13.52 9.70 -2.88
CA GLN A 174 -13.66 10.33 -4.19
C GLN A 174 -14.73 9.64 -5.04
N LEU A 175 -15.73 10.40 -5.46
CA LEU A 175 -16.71 9.98 -6.46
C LEU A 175 -16.14 10.08 -7.89
N PRO A 176 -16.69 9.34 -8.86
CA PRO A 176 -16.24 9.39 -10.25
C PRO A 176 -16.30 10.82 -10.81
N GLY A 177 -15.22 11.26 -11.46
CA GLY A 177 -15.13 12.60 -12.06
C GLY A 177 -15.12 13.77 -11.06
N LYS A 178 -14.92 13.51 -9.76
CA LYS A 178 -14.82 14.55 -8.72
C LYS A 178 -13.41 14.56 -8.10
N LYS A 179 -13.07 15.66 -7.42
CA LYS A 179 -11.88 15.71 -6.56
C LYS A 179 -12.08 14.84 -5.30
N PRO A 180 -11.00 14.31 -4.70
CA PRO A 180 -11.05 13.73 -3.37
C PRO A 180 -11.58 14.74 -2.35
N LEU A 181 -12.34 14.26 -1.37
CA LEU A 181 -12.96 15.04 -0.30
C LEU A 181 -12.70 14.35 1.04
N SER A 182 -12.50 15.13 2.09
CA SER A 182 -12.52 14.59 3.45
C SER A 182 -13.88 13.96 3.78
N ALA A 183 -13.93 13.02 4.72
CA ALA A 183 -15.18 12.41 5.17
C ALA A 183 -16.23 13.44 5.59
N ARG A 184 -15.80 14.51 6.27
CA ARG A 184 -16.67 15.65 6.63
C ARG A 184 -17.27 16.34 5.41
N GLU A 185 -16.46 16.70 4.42
CA GLU A 185 -16.96 17.34 3.20
C GLU A 185 -17.82 16.40 2.37
N PHE A 186 -17.49 15.11 2.37
CA PHE A 186 -18.25 14.08 1.67
C PHE A 186 -19.67 13.94 2.23
N LEU A 187 -19.83 13.99 3.55
CA LEU A 187 -21.13 13.91 4.25
C LEU A 187 -22.00 15.16 4.07
N ASN A 188 -21.44 16.30 3.64
CA ASN A 188 -22.24 17.50 3.37
C ASN A 188 -23.20 17.23 2.19
N GLY A 189 -24.47 17.00 2.52
CA GLY A 189 -25.54 16.70 1.56
C GLY A 189 -25.64 15.23 1.14
N ARG A 190 -25.04 14.29 1.88
CA ARG A 190 -25.15 12.84 1.62
C ARG A 190 -25.48 12.08 2.90
N GLN A 191 -26.42 11.15 2.82
CA GLN A 191 -26.68 10.19 3.89
C GLN A 191 -26.05 8.85 3.49
N LEU A 192 -25.17 8.33 4.36
CA LEU A 192 -24.49 7.05 4.14
C LEU A 192 -24.78 6.03 5.23
N LEU A 193 -25.35 6.45 6.37
CA LEU A 193 -25.61 5.54 7.48
C LEU A 193 -26.54 4.39 7.05
N GLY A 194 -26.12 3.15 7.29
CA GLY A 194 -26.87 1.94 6.94
C GLY A 194 -26.70 1.48 5.49
N GLU A 195 -26.04 2.25 4.63
CA GLU A 195 -25.69 1.82 3.27
C GLU A 195 -24.68 0.67 3.31
N THR A 196 -24.64 -0.13 2.23
CA THR A 196 -23.67 -1.21 2.07
C THR A 196 -22.72 -0.92 0.92
N LEU A 197 -21.42 -0.95 1.21
CA LEU A 197 -20.35 -0.81 0.23
C LEU A 197 -19.89 -2.19 -0.25
N GLY A 198 -19.55 -2.29 -1.54
CA GLY A 198 -19.02 -3.52 -2.16
C GLY A 198 -20.09 -4.44 -2.75
N GLN A 199 -21.33 -3.96 -2.88
CA GLN A 199 -22.38 -4.56 -3.72
C GLN A 199 -22.28 -4.10 -5.16
#